data_AF-G5SDR9-F1
#
_entry.id   AF-G5SDR9-F1
#
_cell.length_a   1.000
_cell.length_b   1.000
_cell.length_c   1.000
_cell.angle_alpha   90.00
_cell.angle_beta   90.00
_cell.angle_gamma   90.00
#
_symmetry.space_group_name_H-M   'P 1'
#
loop_
_entity.id
_entity.type
_entity.pdbx_description
1 polymer ?
#
loop_
_entity_poly.entity_id
_entity_poly.type
_entity_poly.pdbx_seq_one_letter_code
_entity_poly.pdbx_strand_id
1 'polypeptide(L)'
;MVDFLNLQKINNRYEHELKEACARVIDSGWYILGTELTNFEQEYASWCGVKHAIGVANGLDALTLVFRAWKEMGKLHSGDEVIVPANTYIASVLAITQNDLVPVLVEPDALTFNLEENGIRNAITNKTKAILPVHLYGQISPMEEIMEIALAHNLLVLEDCAQAHGAAINKRQAGAWGHAAGFSFYPGKNLGALGDAGAVVTNDTQLAEMLMALRNYGSHEKYKNIKINIKAW
;
A
#
# COMPACT_ATOMS: atom_id res chain seq x y z
N MET A 1 -35.31 7.40 0.13
CA MET A 1 -34.06 7.37 0.93
C MET A 1 -32.92 7.66 -0.04
N VAL A 2 -31.94 8.48 0.33
CA VAL A 2 -30.75 8.74 -0.50
C VAL A 2 -29.64 7.84 0.03
N ASP A 3 -29.12 6.95 -0.82
CA ASP A 3 -28.03 6.05 -0.44
C ASP A 3 -26.73 6.85 -0.29
N PHE A 4 -25.95 6.56 0.75
CA PHE A 4 -24.61 7.12 0.90
C PHE A 4 -23.67 6.66 -0.23
N LEU A 5 -23.72 5.37 -0.58
CA LEU A 5 -23.02 4.78 -1.73
C LEU A 5 -23.82 3.58 -2.26
N ASN A 6 -24.16 3.59 -3.56
CA ASN A 6 -24.90 2.50 -4.21
C ASN A 6 -24.01 1.77 -5.23
N LEU A 7 -23.28 0.75 -4.75
CA LEU A 7 -22.36 -0.04 -5.57
C LEU A 7 -23.07 -0.83 -6.67
N GLN A 8 -24.31 -1.29 -6.42
CA GLN A 8 -25.10 -2.00 -7.44
C GLN A 8 -25.33 -1.10 -8.66
N LYS A 9 -25.79 0.14 -8.45
CA LYS A 9 -26.02 1.10 -9.54
C LYS A 9 -24.73 1.45 -10.29
N ILE A 10 -23.62 1.59 -9.57
CA ILE A 10 -22.31 1.88 -10.16
C ILE A 10 -21.84 0.73 -11.05
N ASN A 11 -21.91 -0.51 -10.54
CA ASN A 11 -21.38 -1.70 -11.20
C ASN A 11 -22.29 -2.23 -12.32
N ASN A 12 -23.60 -1.98 -12.26
CA ASN A 12 -24.54 -2.38 -13.33
C ASN A 12 -24.16 -1.81 -14.71
N ARG A 13 -23.43 -0.68 -14.75
CA ARG A 13 -22.92 -0.09 -16.00
C ARG A 13 -21.87 -0.96 -16.70
N TYR A 14 -21.23 -1.85 -15.94
CA TYR A 14 -20.16 -2.75 -16.38
C TYR A 14 -20.54 -4.23 -16.18
N GLU A 15 -21.84 -4.53 -16.02
CA GLU A 15 -22.33 -5.86 -15.63
C GLU A 15 -21.81 -6.96 -16.55
N HIS A 16 -21.86 -6.73 -17.87
CA HIS A 16 -21.44 -7.70 -18.86
C HIS A 16 -19.93 -7.96 -18.77
N GLU A 17 -19.12 -6.90 -18.78
CA GLU A 17 -17.66 -6.98 -18.71
C GLU A 17 -17.17 -7.66 -17.42
N LEU A 18 -17.82 -7.35 -16.28
CA LEU A 18 -17.52 -7.99 -15.00
C LEU A 18 -17.85 -9.49 -15.02
N LYS A 19 -19.01 -9.88 -15.56
CA LYS A 19 -19.39 -11.29 -15.68
C LYS A 19 -18.48 -12.06 -16.62
N GLU A 20 -18.09 -11.45 -17.74
CA GLU A 20 -17.13 -12.05 -18.67
C GLU A 20 -15.75 -12.22 -18.02
N ALA A 21 -15.27 -11.24 -17.25
CA ALA A 21 -14.02 -11.38 -16.49
C ALA A 21 -14.09 -12.53 -15.49
N CYS A 22 -15.18 -12.66 -14.74
CA CYS A 22 -15.39 -13.81 -13.85
C CYS A 22 -15.43 -15.14 -14.62
N ALA A 23 -16.13 -15.20 -15.75
CA ALA A 23 -16.22 -16.40 -16.58
C ALA A 23 -14.85 -16.83 -17.08
N ARG A 24 -14.00 -15.91 -17.57
CA ARG A 24 -12.62 -16.23 -17.99
C ARG A 24 -11.83 -16.91 -16.88
N VAL A 25 -11.92 -16.41 -15.64
CA VAL A 25 -11.24 -17.03 -14.48
C VAL A 25 -11.82 -18.41 -14.16
N ILE A 26 -13.15 -18.54 -14.09
CA ILE A 26 -13.83 -19.79 -13.79
C ILE A 26 -13.49 -20.87 -14.82
N ASP A 27 -13.62 -20.53 -16.10
CA ASP A 27 -13.43 -21.47 -17.21
C ASP A 27 -11.94 -21.85 -17.39
N SER A 28 -11.00 -20.99 -16.95
CA SER A 28 -9.57 -21.30 -17.00
C SER A 28 -9.14 -22.39 -16.02
N GLY A 29 -9.87 -22.58 -14.92
CA GLY A 29 -9.47 -23.46 -13.82
C GLY A 29 -8.26 -22.97 -13.00
N TRP A 30 -7.75 -21.76 -13.24
CA TRP A 30 -6.55 -21.22 -12.58
C TRP A 30 -6.87 -20.00 -11.70
N TYR A 31 -7.09 -20.26 -10.41
CA TYR A 31 -7.69 -19.28 -9.50
C TYR A 31 -6.71 -18.47 -8.65
N ILE A 32 -5.48 -18.96 -8.48
CA ILE A 32 -4.48 -18.34 -7.58
C ILE A 32 -3.28 -17.91 -8.41
N LEU A 33 -2.92 -16.63 -8.31
CA LEU A 33 -1.80 -16.03 -9.05
C LEU A 33 -1.90 -16.32 -10.57
N GLY A 34 -3.10 -16.11 -11.13
CA GLY A 34 -3.39 -16.33 -12.54
C GLY A 34 -3.11 -15.15 -13.45
N THR A 35 -3.37 -15.34 -14.75
CA THR A 35 -3.11 -14.34 -15.79
C THR A 35 -3.83 -13.00 -15.56
N GLU A 36 -5.08 -13.00 -15.08
CA GLU A 36 -5.80 -11.76 -14.79
C GLU A 36 -5.10 -10.94 -13.69
N LEU A 37 -4.46 -11.59 -12.70
CA LEU A 37 -3.63 -10.89 -11.71
C LEU A 37 -2.37 -10.30 -12.35
N THR A 38 -1.67 -11.09 -13.19
CA THR A 38 -0.46 -10.62 -13.88
C THR A 38 -0.75 -9.41 -14.77
N ASN A 39 -1.87 -9.44 -15.50
CA ASN A 39 -2.29 -8.32 -16.35
C ASN A 39 -2.64 -7.10 -15.50
N PHE A 40 -3.43 -7.29 -14.43
CA PHE A 40 -3.76 -6.21 -13.49
C PHE A 40 -2.51 -5.56 -12.91
N GLU A 41 -1.51 -6.34 -12.48
CA GLU A 41 -0.26 -5.80 -11.93
C GLU A 41 0.49 -4.93 -12.94
N GLN A 42 0.56 -5.36 -14.20
CA GLN A 42 1.21 -4.58 -15.26
C GLN A 42 0.45 -3.28 -15.55
N GLU A 43 -0.87 -3.37 -15.70
CA GLU A 43 -1.74 -2.23 -15.97
C GLU A 43 -1.73 -1.22 -14.82
N TYR A 44 -1.80 -1.70 -13.57
CA TYR A 44 -1.84 -0.85 -12.38
C TYR A 44 -0.49 -0.18 -12.11
N ALA A 45 0.63 -0.87 -12.35
CA ALA A 45 1.95 -0.26 -12.30
C ALA A 45 2.09 0.85 -13.35
N SER A 46 1.66 0.56 -14.58
CA SER A 46 1.67 1.55 -15.67
C SER A 46 0.78 2.76 -15.37
N TRP A 47 -0.41 2.54 -14.82
CA TRP A 47 -1.33 3.60 -14.44
C TRP A 47 -0.74 4.51 -13.36
N CYS A 48 -0.17 3.91 -12.29
CA CYS A 48 0.54 4.64 -11.23
C CYS A 48 1.83 5.34 -11.73
N GLY A 49 2.37 4.96 -12.88
CA GLY A 49 3.64 5.49 -13.39
C GLY A 49 4.87 4.94 -12.64
N VAL A 50 4.79 3.70 -12.16
CA VAL A 50 5.87 3.00 -11.44
C VAL A 50 6.24 1.69 -12.16
N LYS A 51 7.36 1.08 -11.77
CA LYS A 51 7.86 -0.14 -12.42
C LYS A 51 7.10 -1.41 -12.05
N HIS A 52 6.66 -1.53 -10.81
CA HIS A 52 6.11 -2.78 -10.27
C HIS A 52 4.82 -2.53 -9.50
N ALA A 53 3.85 -3.43 -9.68
CA ALA A 53 2.72 -3.60 -8.78
C ALA A 53 2.63 -5.07 -8.36
N ILE A 54 2.23 -5.30 -7.11
CA ILE A 54 2.14 -6.62 -6.49
C ILE A 54 0.78 -6.71 -5.81
N GLY A 55 -0.13 -7.51 -6.37
CA GLY A 55 -1.44 -7.77 -5.78
C GLY A 55 -1.31 -8.60 -4.51
N VAL A 56 -2.08 -8.20 -3.49
CA VAL A 56 -2.13 -8.77 -2.15
C VAL A 56 -3.58 -8.82 -1.65
N ALA A 57 -3.83 -9.44 -0.50
CA ALA A 57 -5.20 -9.75 -0.08
C ALA A 57 -6.03 -8.51 0.31
N ASN A 58 -5.42 -7.45 0.84
CA ASN A 58 -6.11 -6.22 1.24
C ASN A 58 -5.11 -5.06 1.47
N GLY A 59 -5.61 -3.87 1.80
CA GLY A 59 -4.78 -2.69 2.04
C GLY A 59 -3.92 -2.75 3.32
N LEU A 60 -4.38 -3.44 4.37
CA LEU A 60 -3.56 -3.68 5.56
C LEU A 60 -2.37 -4.58 5.21
N ASP A 61 -2.62 -5.68 4.51
CA ASP A 61 -1.57 -6.59 4.04
C ASP A 61 -0.56 -5.87 3.14
N ALA A 62 -1.01 -4.94 2.29
CA ALA A 62 -0.11 -4.13 1.47
C ALA A 62 0.92 -3.37 2.31
N LEU A 63 0.47 -2.70 3.38
CA LEU A 63 1.36 -1.97 4.27
C LEU A 63 2.22 -2.91 5.14
N THR A 64 1.60 -3.94 5.72
CA THR A 64 2.27 -4.92 6.59
C THR A 64 3.39 -5.64 5.84
N LEU A 65 3.17 -6.04 4.59
CA LEU A 65 4.15 -6.75 3.78
C LEU A 65 5.31 -5.86 3.36
N VAL A 66 5.11 -4.56 3.11
CA VAL A 66 6.22 -3.64 2.83
C VAL A 66 7.13 -3.50 4.03
N PHE A 67 6.58 -3.25 5.23
CA PHE A 67 7.38 -3.19 6.45
C PHE A 67 8.10 -4.52 6.71
N ARG A 68 7.43 -5.66 6.51
CA ARG A 68 8.05 -6.97 6.63
C ARG A 68 9.19 -7.14 5.65
N ALA A 69 9.00 -6.80 4.38
CA ALA A 69 10.02 -6.89 3.35
C ALA A 69 11.24 -6.03 3.69
N TRP A 70 11.03 -4.78 4.13
CA TRP A 70 12.14 -3.93 4.58
C TRP A 70 12.88 -4.50 5.80
N LYS A 71 12.20 -5.17 6.73
CA LYS A 71 12.87 -5.90 7.81
C LYS A 71 13.70 -7.08 7.31
N GLU A 72 13.16 -7.92 6.45
CA GLU A 72 13.89 -9.06 5.87
C GLU A 72 15.10 -8.61 5.02
N MET A 73 15.01 -7.43 4.39
CA MET A 73 16.12 -6.80 3.67
C MET A 73 17.12 -6.07 4.58
N GLY A 74 16.93 -6.09 5.91
CA GLY A 74 17.79 -5.40 6.88
C GLY A 74 17.70 -3.87 6.85
N LYS A 75 16.69 -3.30 6.18
CA LYS A 75 16.45 -1.85 6.12
C LYS A 75 15.73 -1.33 7.38
N LEU A 76 14.97 -2.18 8.06
CA LEU A 76 14.27 -1.89 9.31
C LEU A 76 14.52 -3.00 10.34
N HIS A 77 14.42 -2.67 11.63
CA HIS A 77 14.60 -3.55 12.76
C HIS A 77 13.46 -3.38 13.77
N SER A 78 13.20 -4.40 14.58
CA SER A 78 12.22 -4.29 15.65
C SER A 78 12.59 -3.14 16.61
N GLY A 79 11.60 -2.34 17.00
CA GLY A 79 11.79 -1.15 17.82
C GLY A 79 12.12 0.13 17.06
N ASP A 80 12.34 0.06 15.74
CA ASP A 80 12.44 1.27 14.90
C ASP A 80 11.10 2.01 14.88
N GLU A 81 11.19 3.34 14.81
CA GLU A 81 10.03 4.23 14.84
C GLU A 81 9.55 4.59 13.44
N VAL A 82 8.22 4.62 13.28
CA VAL A 82 7.52 5.01 12.04
C VAL A 82 6.58 6.16 12.35
N ILE A 83 6.83 7.32 11.74
CA ILE A 83 5.94 8.48 11.85
C ILE A 83 4.65 8.21 11.06
N VAL A 84 3.49 8.44 11.67
CA VAL A 84 2.17 8.19 11.06
C VAL A 84 1.15 9.21 11.60
N PRO A 85 0.19 9.69 10.79
CA PRO A 85 -0.82 10.64 11.27
C PRO A 85 -1.74 10.01 12.32
N ALA A 86 -2.07 10.76 13.36
CA ALA A 86 -2.89 10.29 14.49
C ALA A 86 -4.38 10.05 14.12
N ASN A 87 -4.88 10.72 13.08
CA ASN A 87 -6.27 10.67 12.63
C ASN A 87 -6.56 9.64 11.51
N THR A 88 -5.60 8.77 11.18
CA THR A 88 -5.79 7.76 10.13
C THR A 88 -6.66 6.58 10.57
N TYR A 89 -7.06 5.76 9.61
CA TYR A 89 -7.69 4.48 9.90
C TYR A 89 -6.71 3.52 10.59
N ILE A 90 -7.21 2.72 11.53
CA ILE A 90 -6.41 1.86 12.41
C ILE A 90 -5.45 0.90 11.68
N ALA A 91 -5.74 0.55 10.43
CA ALA A 91 -4.90 -0.32 9.61
C ALA A 91 -3.45 0.19 9.48
N SER A 92 -3.22 1.50 9.35
CA SER A 92 -1.87 2.05 9.23
C SER A 92 -1.03 1.75 10.49
N VAL A 93 -1.63 1.87 11.69
CA VAL A 93 -0.99 1.56 12.98
C VAL A 93 -0.84 0.05 13.20
N LEU A 94 -1.81 -0.75 12.75
CA LEU A 94 -1.72 -2.22 12.81
C LEU A 94 -0.56 -2.74 11.95
N ALA A 95 -0.35 -2.18 10.75
CA ALA A 95 0.76 -2.59 9.88
C ALA A 95 2.14 -2.36 10.52
N ILE A 96 2.30 -1.24 11.24
CA ILE A 96 3.51 -0.90 11.98
C ILE A 96 3.70 -1.89 13.14
N THR A 97 2.69 -2.02 14.00
CA THR A 97 2.80 -2.80 15.24
C THR A 97 2.91 -4.31 15.00
N GLN A 98 2.28 -4.86 13.96
CA GLN A 98 2.44 -6.26 13.54
C GLN A 98 3.86 -6.60 13.06
N ASN A 99 4.67 -5.59 12.74
CA ASN A 99 6.06 -5.73 12.38
C ASN A 99 7.01 -5.40 13.53
N ASP A 100 6.54 -5.36 14.78
CA ASP A 100 7.32 -4.98 15.98
C ASP A 100 7.98 -3.59 15.83
N LEU A 101 7.39 -2.71 15.02
CA LEU A 101 7.82 -1.31 14.87
C LEU A 101 6.99 -0.43 15.82
N VAL A 102 7.48 0.78 16.09
CA VAL A 102 6.86 1.72 17.03
C VAL A 102 6.19 2.86 16.25
N PRO A 103 4.85 2.99 16.29
CA PRO A 103 4.17 4.13 15.67
C PRO A 103 4.43 5.41 16.48
N VAL A 104 4.91 6.45 15.81
CA VAL A 104 5.01 7.80 16.36
C VAL A 104 3.86 8.62 15.77
N LEU A 105 2.83 8.84 16.58
CA LEU A 105 1.61 9.53 16.17
C LEU A 105 1.87 11.04 16.09
N VAL A 106 1.51 11.63 14.95
CA VAL A 106 1.65 13.07 14.69
C VAL A 106 0.28 13.66 14.36
N GLU A 107 -0.05 14.79 14.98
CA GLU A 107 -1.29 15.51 14.68
C GLU A 107 -1.32 15.96 13.20
N PRO A 108 -2.44 15.82 12.50
CA PRO A 108 -2.57 16.26 11.12
C PRO A 108 -2.75 17.78 11.04
N ASP A 109 -2.51 18.34 9.85
CA ASP A 109 -2.99 19.68 9.52
C ASP A 109 -4.53 19.70 9.48
N ALA A 110 -5.12 20.73 10.08
CA ALA A 110 -6.57 20.82 10.28
C ALA A 110 -7.36 21.11 8.99
N LEU A 111 -6.70 21.55 7.91
CA LEU A 111 -7.35 21.86 6.63
C LEU A 111 -7.31 20.69 5.66
N THR A 112 -6.20 19.97 5.63
CA THR A 112 -5.94 18.86 4.71
C THR A 112 -6.21 17.50 5.34
N PHE A 113 -6.21 17.42 6.68
CA PHE A 113 -6.28 16.20 7.48
C PHE A 113 -5.12 15.22 7.25
N ASN A 114 -4.03 15.68 6.62
CA ASN A 114 -2.83 14.92 6.33
C ASN A 114 -1.67 15.39 7.23
N LEU A 115 -0.54 14.66 7.20
CA LEU A 115 0.68 15.09 7.89
C LEU A 115 1.16 16.47 7.38
N GLU A 116 1.73 17.26 8.28
CA GLU A 116 2.42 18.51 7.96
C GLU A 116 3.91 18.47 8.31
N GLU A 117 4.69 19.32 7.65
CA GLU A 117 6.15 19.38 7.76
C GLU A 117 6.62 19.54 9.21
N ASN A 118 6.05 20.50 9.95
CA ASN A 118 6.46 20.80 11.32
C ASN A 118 6.21 19.63 12.27
N GLY A 119 5.05 18.97 12.13
CA GLY A 119 4.71 17.79 12.92
C GLY A 119 5.71 16.66 12.70
N ILE A 120 6.09 16.40 11.44
CA ILE A 120 7.08 15.38 11.10
C ILE A 120 8.45 15.73 11.71
N ARG A 121 8.95 16.95 11.49
CA ARG A 121 10.28 17.37 11.98
C ARG A 121 10.40 17.25 13.49
N ASN A 122 9.35 17.64 14.22
CA ASN A 122 9.34 17.59 15.68
C ASN A 122 9.26 16.15 16.23
N ALA A 123 8.76 15.20 15.43
CA ALA A 123 8.61 13.81 15.81
C ALA A 123 9.84 12.94 15.52
N ILE A 124 10.81 13.44 14.75
CA ILE A 124 12.01 12.67 14.39
C ILE A 124 12.90 12.49 15.63
N THR A 125 13.29 11.24 15.86
CA THR A 125 14.28 10.82 16.85
C THR A 125 15.41 10.04 16.16
N ASN A 126 16.40 9.60 16.93
CA ASN A 126 17.44 8.70 16.41
C ASN A 126 16.91 7.29 16.05
N LYS A 127 15.72 6.92 16.52
CA LYS A 127 15.04 5.65 16.22
C LYS A 127 14.11 5.74 15.02
N THR A 128 13.76 6.94 14.55
CA THR A 128 12.92 7.11 13.37
C THR A 128 13.62 6.54 12.14
N LYS A 129 12.94 5.64 11.43
CA LYS A 129 13.43 5.02 10.18
C LYS A 129 12.47 5.10 9.01
N ALA A 130 11.20 5.38 9.26
CA ALA A 130 10.23 5.54 8.18
C ALA A 130 9.16 6.58 8.49
N ILE A 131 8.53 7.09 7.43
CA ILE A 131 7.33 7.90 7.47
C ILE A 131 6.25 7.15 6.67
N LEU A 132 5.06 7.04 7.24
CA LEU A 132 3.85 6.47 6.64
C LEU A 132 2.83 7.59 6.40
N PRO A 133 3.01 8.45 5.38
CA PRO A 133 1.99 9.42 5.04
C PRO A 133 0.73 8.72 4.52
N VAL A 134 -0.42 9.24 4.91
CA VAL A 134 -1.73 8.76 4.47
C VAL A 134 -2.34 9.81 3.57
N HIS A 135 -2.82 9.41 2.40
CA HIS A 135 -3.53 10.31 1.49
C HIS A 135 -5.03 10.31 1.82
N LEU A 136 -5.37 10.97 2.92
CA LEU A 136 -6.69 10.87 3.52
C LEU A 136 -7.76 11.49 2.61
N TYR A 137 -8.90 10.81 2.50
CA TYR A 137 -10.05 11.23 1.68
C TYR A 137 -9.76 11.47 0.19
N GLY A 138 -8.65 10.90 -0.31
CA GLY A 138 -8.22 11.05 -1.70
C GLY A 138 -7.35 12.27 -1.97
N GLN A 139 -7.00 13.04 -0.94
CA GLN A 139 -6.07 14.15 -1.04
C GLN A 139 -4.64 13.67 -0.74
N ILE A 140 -3.73 13.91 -1.68
CA ILE A 140 -2.30 13.58 -1.51
C ILE A 140 -1.71 14.45 -0.40
N SER A 141 -0.92 13.83 0.49
CA SER A 141 -0.16 14.51 1.55
C SER A 141 0.88 15.47 0.95
N PRO A 142 1.51 16.40 1.70
CA PRO A 142 2.57 17.28 1.18
C PRO A 142 3.85 16.48 0.86
N MET A 143 3.82 15.75 -0.27
CA MET A 143 4.80 14.71 -0.59
C MET A 143 6.14 15.29 -1.04
N GLU A 144 6.20 16.51 -1.55
CA GLU A 144 7.47 17.17 -1.86
C GLU A 144 8.25 17.41 -0.55
N GLU A 145 7.59 18.00 0.45
CA GLU A 145 8.15 18.30 1.76
C GLU A 145 8.49 17.03 2.54
N ILE A 146 7.60 16.02 2.52
CA ILE A 146 7.85 14.72 3.16
C ILE A 146 9.09 14.05 2.56
N MET A 147 9.22 14.06 1.23
CA MET A 147 10.37 13.43 0.57
C MET A 147 11.67 14.19 0.81
N GLU A 148 11.64 15.52 0.90
CA GLU A 148 12.80 16.34 1.30
C GLU A 148 13.27 16.00 2.72
N ILE A 149 12.34 15.91 3.68
CA ILE A 149 12.65 15.50 5.06
C ILE A 149 13.22 14.08 5.06
N ALA A 150 12.56 13.15 4.37
CA ALA A 150 12.99 11.76 4.34
C ALA A 150 14.40 11.60 3.77
N LEU A 151 14.73 12.34 2.70
CA LEU A 151 16.07 12.35 2.11
C LEU A 151 17.11 12.90 3.09
N ALA A 152 16.82 14.03 3.74
CA ALA A 152 17.74 14.67 4.69
C ALA A 152 18.06 13.80 5.91
N HIS A 153 17.11 12.96 6.33
CA HIS A 153 17.24 12.08 7.50
C HIS A 153 17.45 10.60 7.16
N ASN A 154 17.60 10.26 5.87
CA ASN A 154 17.73 8.89 5.38
C ASN A 154 16.60 7.96 5.87
N LEU A 155 15.36 8.42 5.73
CA LEU A 155 14.15 7.70 6.12
C LEU A 155 13.48 7.04 4.92
N LEU A 156 12.88 5.89 5.14
CA LEU A 156 11.99 5.26 4.17
C LEU A 156 10.63 5.97 4.17
N VAL A 157 9.92 5.89 3.05
CA VAL A 157 8.59 6.48 2.89
C VAL A 157 7.68 5.45 2.26
N LEU A 158 6.65 5.05 2.99
CA LEU A 158 5.59 4.16 2.53
C LEU A 158 4.31 4.98 2.43
N GLU A 159 3.78 5.21 1.23
CA GLU A 159 2.49 5.89 1.11
C GLU A 159 1.34 4.93 1.46
N ASP A 160 0.42 5.37 2.31
CA ASP A 160 -0.90 4.75 2.44
C ASP A 160 -1.88 5.45 1.49
N CYS A 161 -2.06 4.83 0.32
CA CYS A 161 -2.88 5.30 -0.78
C CYS A 161 -4.28 4.65 -0.78
N ALA A 162 -4.70 4.02 0.32
CA ALA A 162 -5.96 3.26 0.37
C ALA A 162 -7.21 4.07 0.00
N GLN A 163 -7.15 5.41 0.04
CA GLN A 163 -8.25 6.31 -0.30
C GLN A 163 -7.96 7.21 -1.52
N ALA A 164 -6.80 7.07 -2.18
CA ALA A 164 -6.30 8.04 -3.15
C ALA A 164 -6.02 7.46 -4.54
N HIS A 165 -6.77 6.43 -4.93
CA HIS A 165 -6.69 5.88 -6.29
C HIS A 165 -6.95 6.99 -7.31
N GLY A 166 -5.96 7.25 -8.17
CA GLY A 166 -6.07 8.19 -9.28
C GLY A 166 -5.88 9.65 -8.90
N ALA A 167 -5.62 9.96 -7.62
CA ALA A 167 -5.20 11.29 -7.22
C ALA A 167 -3.82 11.60 -7.83
N ALA A 168 -3.59 12.86 -8.22
CA ALA A 168 -2.32 13.30 -8.78
C ALA A 168 -2.05 14.78 -8.47
N ILE A 169 -0.78 15.11 -8.23
CA ILE A 169 -0.27 16.48 -8.18
C ILE A 169 0.78 16.60 -9.29
N ASN A 170 0.69 17.65 -10.11
CA ASN A 170 1.65 17.88 -11.21
C ASN A 170 1.88 16.65 -12.12
N LYS A 171 0.80 15.89 -12.39
CA LYS A 171 0.80 14.61 -13.15
C LYS A 171 1.51 13.43 -12.49
N ARG A 172 2.08 13.59 -11.30
CA ARG A 172 2.61 12.48 -10.50
C ARG A 172 1.50 11.90 -9.63
N GLN A 173 1.19 10.62 -9.83
CA GLN A 173 0.10 9.96 -9.14
C GLN A 173 0.44 9.64 -7.69
N ALA A 174 -0.60 9.52 -6.85
CA ALA A 174 -0.50 8.84 -5.57
C ALA A 174 0.14 7.46 -5.75
N GLY A 175 1.05 7.09 -4.86
CA GLY A 175 1.79 5.84 -4.91
C GLY A 175 3.06 5.86 -5.74
N ALA A 176 3.37 6.99 -6.39
CA ALA A 176 4.60 7.19 -7.14
C ALA A 176 5.59 8.13 -6.44
N TRP A 177 5.33 8.55 -5.19
CA TRP A 177 6.12 9.57 -4.49
C TRP A 177 7.23 8.96 -3.63
N GLY A 178 6.86 8.02 -2.78
CA GLY A 178 7.73 7.38 -1.79
C GLY A 178 8.55 6.22 -2.35
N HIS A 179 9.06 5.40 -1.43
CA HIS A 179 9.82 4.19 -1.75
C HIS A 179 8.90 3.03 -2.14
N ALA A 180 7.69 3.00 -1.58
CA ALA A 180 6.60 2.10 -1.93
C ALA A 180 5.26 2.70 -1.53
N ALA A 181 4.17 2.12 -1.99
CA ALA A 181 2.82 2.52 -1.60
C ALA A 181 1.87 1.35 -1.50
N GLY A 182 0.96 1.38 -0.52
CA GLY A 182 -0.11 0.40 -0.34
C GLY A 182 -1.46 0.94 -0.81
N PHE A 183 -2.21 0.13 -1.55
CA PHE A 183 -3.56 0.41 -2.02
C PHE A 183 -4.56 -0.61 -1.48
N SER A 184 -5.79 -0.16 -1.30
CA SER A 184 -6.92 -1.00 -0.90
C SER A 184 -7.97 -0.95 -2.00
N PHE A 185 -8.39 -2.09 -2.51
CA PHE A 185 -9.53 -2.20 -3.41
C PHE A 185 -10.77 -2.66 -2.64
N TYR A 186 -10.92 -2.27 -1.37
CA TYR A 186 -12.17 -2.52 -0.64
C TYR A 186 -13.35 -1.94 -1.44
N PRO A 187 -14.54 -2.57 -1.47
CA PRO A 187 -15.58 -2.22 -2.44
C PRO A 187 -16.01 -0.76 -2.43
N GLY A 188 -15.90 -0.09 -1.28
CA GLY A 188 -16.24 1.33 -1.13
C GLY A 188 -15.16 2.34 -1.54
N LYS A 189 -13.99 1.92 -2.03
CA LYS A 189 -12.91 2.82 -2.48
C LYS A 189 -13.21 3.39 -3.88
N ASN A 190 -12.48 4.42 -4.29
CA ASN A 190 -12.62 5.04 -5.63
C ASN A 190 -12.49 4.01 -6.76
N LEU A 191 -11.60 3.03 -6.59
CA LEU A 191 -11.51 1.82 -7.39
C LEU A 191 -11.65 0.62 -6.45
N GLY A 192 -12.85 0.06 -6.37
CA GLY A 192 -13.16 -1.08 -5.50
C GLY A 192 -13.27 -2.40 -6.27
N ALA A 193 -12.76 -3.48 -5.70
CA ALA A 193 -12.98 -4.85 -6.15
C ALA A 193 -14.34 -5.37 -5.64
N LEU A 194 -14.74 -6.54 -6.13
CA LEU A 194 -15.92 -7.28 -5.63
C LEU A 194 -15.57 -8.14 -4.40
N GLY A 195 -14.88 -7.54 -3.43
CA GLY A 195 -14.37 -8.21 -2.23
C GLY A 195 -13.20 -7.44 -1.62
N ASP A 196 -12.50 -8.07 -0.69
CA ASP A 196 -11.21 -7.54 -0.20
C ASP A 196 -10.11 -7.81 -1.24
N ALA A 197 -9.33 -6.76 -1.52
CA ALA A 197 -8.15 -6.83 -2.36
C ALA A 197 -7.22 -5.64 -2.04
N GLY A 198 -5.94 -5.79 -2.35
CA GLY A 198 -4.94 -4.72 -2.22
C GLY A 198 -3.82 -4.85 -3.24
N ALA A 199 -2.99 -3.82 -3.33
CA ALA A 199 -1.76 -3.87 -4.11
C ALA A 199 -0.67 -3.05 -3.43
N VAL A 200 0.58 -3.48 -3.61
CA VAL A 200 1.76 -2.65 -3.36
C VAL A 200 2.29 -2.17 -4.69
N VAL A 201 2.72 -0.91 -4.78
CA VAL A 201 3.48 -0.41 -5.93
C VAL A 201 4.84 0.11 -5.51
N THR A 202 5.85 -0.04 -6.37
CA THR A 202 7.22 0.45 -6.10
C THR A 202 8.05 0.54 -7.38
N ASN A 203 9.12 1.35 -7.32
CA ASN A 203 10.19 1.37 -8.32
C ASN A 203 11.42 0.51 -7.94
N ASP A 204 11.46 -0.02 -6.71
CA ASP A 204 12.54 -0.86 -6.21
C ASP A 204 12.28 -2.33 -6.59
N THR A 205 13.06 -2.84 -7.56
CA THR A 205 12.94 -4.24 -8.02
C THR A 205 13.25 -5.26 -6.92
N GLN A 206 14.20 -4.98 -6.02
CA GLN A 206 14.53 -5.92 -4.94
C GLN A 206 13.39 -6.00 -3.92
N LEU A 207 12.74 -4.86 -3.65
CA LEU A 207 11.54 -4.84 -2.82
C LEU A 207 10.39 -5.61 -3.48
N ALA A 208 10.16 -5.40 -4.77
CA ALA A 208 9.12 -6.12 -5.52
C ALA A 208 9.34 -7.64 -5.48
N GLU A 209 10.58 -8.11 -5.69
CA GLU A 209 10.94 -9.53 -5.61
C GLU A 209 10.69 -10.10 -4.21
N MET A 210 11.09 -9.39 -3.16
CA MET A 210 10.84 -9.81 -1.77
C MET A 210 9.33 -9.88 -1.47
N LEU A 211 8.56 -8.89 -1.91
CA LEU A 211 7.10 -8.87 -1.74
C LEU A 211 6.41 -10.02 -2.47
N MET A 212 6.83 -10.33 -3.70
CA MET A 212 6.32 -11.47 -4.46
C MET A 212 6.58 -12.81 -3.75
N ALA A 213 7.71 -12.94 -3.07
CA ALA A 213 7.99 -14.10 -2.23
C ALA A 213 7.10 -14.12 -0.99
N LEU A 214 7.04 -13.00 -0.25
CA LEU A 214 6.30 -12.90 1.02
C LEU A 214 4.80 -13.13 0.85
N ARG A 215 4.17 -12.62 -0.22
CA ARG A 215 2.75 -12.89 -0.51
C ARG A 215 2.45 -14.36 -0.76
N ASN A 216 3.48 -15.16 -1.08
CA ASN A 216 3.38 -16.57 -1.41
C ASN A 216 4.30 -17.40 -0.48
N TYR A 217 4.07 -17.29 0.83
CA TYR A 217 4.73 -18.10 1.87
C TYR A 217 6.26 -17.98 1.94
N GLY A 218 6.83 -16.89 1.42
CA GLY A 218 8.28 -16.71 1.35
C GLY A 218 8.96 -17.53 0.25
N SER A 219 8.20 -17.96 -0.76
CA SER A 219 8.65 -18.88 -1.79
C SER A 219 8.93 -18.14 -3.11
N HIS A 220 10.18 -18.22 -3.60
CA HIS A 220 10.53 -17.83 -4.97
C HIS A 220 10.44 -19.00 -5.96
N GLU A 221 10.41 -20.24 -5.47
CA GLU A 221 10.36 -21.47 -6.26
C GLU A 221 9.54 -22.51 -5.49
N LYS A 222 8.67 -23.27 -6.16
CA LYS A 222 7.77 -24.24 -5.54
C LYS A 222 8.53 -25.17 -4.57
N TYR A 223 8.14 -25.17 -3.30
CA TYR A 223 8.77 -25.91 -2.18
C TYR A 223 10.18 -25.46 -1.74
N LYS A 224 10.72 -24.36 -2.28
CA LYS A 224 11.86 -23.64 -1.71
C LYS A 224 11.38 -22.32 -1.13
N ASN A 225 11.32 -22.28 0.19
CA ASN A 225 11.13 -21.03 0.91
C ASN A 225 12.51 -20.46 1.19
N ILE A 226 12.69 -19.15 1.00
CA ILE A 226 13.82 -18.49 1.66
C ILE A 226 13.70 -18.81 3.15
N LYS A 227 14.82 -18.93 3.84
CA LYS A 227 14.87 -19.06 5.29
C LYS A 227 14.41 -17.74 5.94
N ILE A 228 13.16 -17.38 5.70
CA ILE A 228 12.46 -16.29 6.34
C ILE A 228 12.13 -16.83 7.73
N ASN A 229 12.46 -16.06 8.78
CA ASN A 229 11.99 -16.37 10.13
C ASN A 229 10.49 -16.09 10.22
N ILE A 230 9.69 -16.83 9.43
CA ILE A 230 8.24 -16.80 9.50
C ILE A 230 7.91 -17.48 10.81
N LYS A 231 7.53 -16.69 11.81
CA LYS A 231 6.63 -17.21 12.85
C LYS A 231 5.35 -17.57 12.11
N ALA A 232 5.21 -18.83 11.71
CA ALA A 232 3.90 -19.36 11.39
C ALA A 232 3.04 -19.16 12.64
N TRP A 233 1.85 -18.58 12.44
CA TRP A 233 0.88 -18.17 13.45
C TRP A 233 0.84 -19.09 14.69
#